data_AF-A0AAU1FI35-F1
#
_entry.id   AF-A0AAU1FI35-F1
#
_cell.length_a   1.000
_cell.length_b   1.000
_cell.length_c   1.000
_cell.angle_alpha   90.00
_cell.angle_beta   90.00
_cell.angle_gamma   90.00
#
_symmetry.space_group_name_H-M   'P 1'
#
loop_
_entity.id
_entity.type
_entity.pdbx_description
1 polymer ?
#
loop_
_entity_poly.entity_id
_entity_poly.type
_entity_poly.pdbx_seq_one_letter_code
_entity_poly.pdbx_strand_id
1 'polypeptide(L)'
;MSHPPMRYLTTLTPHRTRLTRPAPHHRTRLGRSARAVLLLTALGTTAALTTACSGPGGVDLGKDWKGSSTFALAKVDGLVTVVGINPDKSRAESLAVVPQQADDDNAVSPHIVQLADGRWMLTVPRKGGKPDRRYEINRKDHVLDGLTGGERLRLILPGKTLVAEVAGLSDAKSASGSAESSVLVRNPAGWTTERELKVPGTIGLAASDPASDTICLGSGSGSGTKISVANLTDGKITSVAVPSGLDVTGLVCPSGRPVVVGSPASGKSGSDVKVTLTRRAAGTAVSVDGGRADAVAATDSSVVVAAATGSDTVLVEVDATTGKELHRARVKGLTGVADLTHTSAGWLVYADRTVTRVDLATGKSKRFDLPGTLLDS
;
A
#
# COMPACT_ATOMS: atom_id res chain seq x y z
N MET A 1 -35.73 0.86 25.54
CA MET A 1 -34.99 1.25 26.75
C MET A 1 -33.71 0.46 26.74
N SER A 2 -32.65 1.11 26.25
CA SER A 2 -31.41 0.45 25.83
C SER A 2 -30.25 1.01 26.66
N HIS A 3 -29.48 0.12 27.26
CA HIS A 3 -28.24 0.45 27.96
C HIS A 3 -27.14 0.81 26.94
N PRO A 4 -26.30 1.82 27.22
CA PRO A 4 -25.12 2.12 26.42
C PRO A 4 -23.89 1.38 26.97
N PRO A 5 -22.93 0.95 26.13
CA PRO A 5 -21.61 0.57 26.62
C PRO A 5 -20.59 1.72 26.50
N MET A 6 -20.07 2.05 27.68
CA MET A 6 -18.77 2.59 28.07
C MET A 6 -17.72 2.98 27.02
N ARG A 7 -17.26 4.23 27.17
CA ARG A 7 -15.97 4.76 26.71
C ARG A 7 -14.88 4.43 27.74
N TYR A 8 -13.72 3.93 27.29
CA TYR A 8 -12.50 3.99 28.08
C TYR A 8 -11.67 5.21 27.63
N LEU A 9 -11.59 6.21 28.50
CA LEU A 9 -10.55 7.24 28.50
C LEU A 9 -9.37 6.71 29.32
N THR A 10 -8.15 6.83 28.83
CA THR A 10 -6.96 6.75 29.71
C THR A 10 -6.06 7.94 29.41
N THR A 11 -6.22 8.97 30.24
CA THR A 11 -5.31 10.10 30.40
C THR A 11 -4.15 9.67 31.31
N LEU A 12 -2.90 9.90 30.90
CA LEU A 12 -1.76 9.91 31.82
C LEU A 12 -0.94 11.19 31.59
N THR A 13 -1.01 12.08 32.59
CA THR A 13 -0.18 13.28 32.78
C THR A 13 1.09 12.86 33.55
N PRO A 14 2.23 13.58 33.42
CA PRO A 14 3.55 13.04 33.69
C PRO A 14 4.00 13.27 35.13
N HIS A 15 4.69 12.29 35.72
CA HIS A 15 5.44 12.49 36.95
C HIS A 15 6.89 12.91 36.64
N ARG A 16 7.18 14.15 37.05
CA ARG A 16 8.51 14.73 37.17
C ARG A 16 9.16 14.16 38.43
N THR A 17 10.38 13.64 38.32
CA THR A 17 11.27 13.50 39.48
C THR A 17 12.70 13.80 39.03
N ARG A 18 13.32 14.72 39.77
CA ARG A 18 14.67 15.27 39.59
C ARG A 18 15.48 14.84 40.81
N LEU A 19 16.81 14.86 40.66
CA LEU A 19 17.88 14.64 41.67
C LEU A 19 18.25 13.15 41.84
N THR A 20 19.52 12.73 41.90
CA THR A 20 20.78 13.38 42.30
C THR A 20 21.97 12.68 41.61
N ARG A 21 23.04 13.44 41.40
CA ARG A 21 24.39 12.97 41.00
C ARG A 21 25.23 12.71 42.26
N PRO A 22 26.13 11.72 42.27
CA PRO A 22 27.45 11.98 42.85
C PRO A 22 28.62 11.56 41.95
N ALA A 23 29.78 12.06 42.34
CA ALA A 23 31.05 12.21 41.64
C ALA A 23 31.81 10.89 41.32
N PRO A 24 32.84 10.96 40.46
CA PRO A 24 33.67 9.81 40.10
C PRO A 24 34.88 9.66 41.04
N HIS A 25 35.24 8.42 41.38
CA HIS A 25 36.53 8.11 41.99
C HIS A 25 37.49 7.46 40.97
N HIS A 26 38.72 7.97 40.99
CA HIS A 26 39.92 7.52 40.30
C HIS A 26 40.22 6.01 40.42
N ARG A 27 40.78 5.41 39.36
CA ARG A 27 42.22 5.08 39.30
C ARG A 27 42.61 4.39 37.98
N THR A 28 43.64 4.95 37.37
CA THR A 28 44.56 4.36 36.39
C THR A 28 45.26 3.10 36.91
N ARG A 29 45.47 2.08 36.06
CA ARG A 29 46.82 1.56 35.78
C ARG A 29 46.88 0.61 34.57
N LEU A 30 47.85 0.91 33.71
CA LEU A 30 48.44 0.08 32.66
C LEU A 30 49.16 -1.13 33.25
N GLY A 31 49.15 -2.25 32.52
CA GLY A 31 49.96 -3.43 32.78
C GLY A 31 50.21 -4.22 31.48
N ARG A 32 51.48 -4.31 31.11
CA ARG A 32 52.07 -4.78 29.85
C ARG A 32 52.13 -6.32 29.69
N SER A 33 52.05 -6.75 28.42
CA SER A 33 52.93 -7.71 27.70
C SER A 33 53.04 -9.20 28.12
N ALA A 34 52.80 -10.11 27.15
CA ALA A 34 53.79 -11.00 26.50
C ALA A 34 53.09 -12.15 25.70
N ARG A 35 53.27 -12.22 24.37
CA ARG A 35 53.95 -13.28 23.56
C ARG A 35 53.50 -14.74 23.82
N ALA A 36 52.78 -15.36 22.87
CA ALA A 36 53.26 -16.36 21.86
C ALA A 36 53.31 -17.80 22.43
N VAL A 37 52.70 -18.86 21.86
CA VAL A 37 53.06 -19.61 20.63
C VAL A 37 52.06 -20.79 20.41
N LEU A 38 51.68 -20.99 19.13
CA LEU A 38 51.30 -22.17 18.32
C LEU A 38 50.51 -23.42 18.85
N LEU A 39 49.41 -23.66 18.11
CA LEU A 39 48.88 -24.88 17.45
C LEU A 39 48.62 -26.18 18.23
N LEU A 40 47.36 -26.65 18.16
CA LEU A 40 47.05 -28.01 17.68
C LEU A 40 45.65 -28.10 17.05
N THR A 41 45.63 -28.91 15.99
CA THR A 41 44.62 -29.21 14.99
C THR A 41 43.26 -29.68 15.50
N ALA A 42 42.17 -29.20 14.88
CA ALA A 42 40.92 -29.94 14.79
C ALA A 42 40.36 -29.82 13.35
N LEU A 43 40.32 -30.96 12.66
CA LEU A 43 39.58 -31.17 11.42
C LEU A 43 38.08 -31.06 11.72
N GLY A 44 37.56 -29.85 11.65
CA GLY A 44 36.13 -29.58 11.66
C GLY A 44 35.60 -29.61 10.24
N THR A 45 34.69 -30.54 9.97
CA THR A 45 33.77 -30.54 8.84
C THR A 45 33.35 -29.12 8.47
N THR A 46 33.80 -28.61 7.33
CA THR A 46 33.20 -27.43 6.69
C THR A 46 31.83 -27.82 6.16
N ALA A 47 30.85 -27.85 7.07
CA ALA A 47 29.49 -27.52 6.66
C ALA A 47 29.57 -26.09 6.12
N ALA A 48 29.37 -25.93 4.82
CA ALA A 48 29.14 -24.64 4.21
C ALA A 48 27.86 -24.07 4.83
N LEU A 49 28.01 -23.38 5.96
CA LEU A 49 27.05 -22.39 6.42
C LEU A 49 26.98 -21.40 5.28
N THR A 50 25.95 -21.53 4.45
CA THR A 50 25.50 -20.45 3.59
C THR A 50 25.10 -19.35 4.55
N THR A 51 26.07 -18.51 4.92
CA THR A 51 25.82 -17.27 5.65
C THR A 51 24.88 -16.48 4.75
N ALA A 52 23.60 -16.48 5.09
CA ALA A 52 22.70 -15.46 4.60
C ALA A 52 23.41 -14.14 4.92
N CYS A 53 23.80 -13.42 3.87
CA CYS A 53 24.45 -12.13 4.05
C CYS A 53 23.36 -11.21 4.61
N SER A 54 23.33 -11.06 5.93
CA SER A 54 22.45 -10.09 6.57
C SER A 54 22.76 -8.74 5.96
N GLY A 55 21.75 -8.14 5.36
CA GLY A 55 21.83 -6.83 4.74
C GLY A 55 21.90 -5.71 5.79
N PRO A 56 21.93 -4.45 5.33
CA PRO A 56 21.91 -3.29 6.21
C PRO A 56 20.79 -3.40 7.25
N GLY A 57 21.14 -3.23 8.54
CA GLY A 57 20.15 -3.28 9.63
C GLY A 57 19.73 -4.68 10.08
N GLY A 58 20.38 -5.75 9.62
CA GLY A 58 20.12 -7.12 10.09
C GLY A 58 19.05 -7.89 9.33
N VAL A 59 18.47 -7.29 8.29
CA VAL A 59 17.48 -7.95 7.41
C VAL A 59 18.20 -8.83 6.40
N ASP A 60 17.86 -10.11 6.34
CA ASP A 60 18.41 -11.01 5.31
C ASP A 60 17.85 -10.65 3.93
N LEU A 61 18.74 -10.26 3.01
CA LEU A 61 18.37 -9.87 1.66
C LEU A 61 18.45 -11.06 0.70
N GLY A 62 17.38 -11.22 -0.07
CA GLY A 62 17.26 -12.15 -1.16
C GLY A 62 17.98 -11.68 -2.43
N LYS A 63 17.84 -12.49 -3.47
CA LYS A 63 18.54 -12.31 -4.76
C LYS A 63 17.59 -12.41 -5.95
N ASP A 64 16.31 -12.71 -5.75
CA ASP A 64 15.32 -12.91 -6.82
C ASP A 64 14.75 -11.61 -7.39
N TRP A 65 15.63 -10.62 -7.61
CA TRP A 65 15.30 -9.34 -8.26
C TRP A 65 14.74 -9.53 -9.67
N LYS A 66 15.29 -10.50 -10.42
CA LYS A 66 14.87 -10.80 -11.78
C LYS A 66 13.52 -11.52 -11.83
N GLY A 67 13.27 -12.46 -10.92
CA GLY A 67 12.01 -13.21 -10.87
C GLY A 67 10.86 -12.46 -10.21
N SER A 68 11.15 -11.40 -9.45
CA SER A 68 10.13 -10.54 -8.86
C SER A 68 9.43 -9.70 -9.93
N SER A 69 8.12 -9.87 -10.10
CA SER A 69 7.33 -9.12 -11.10
C SER A 69 6.45 -8.04 -10.46
N THR A 70 6.25 -8.10 -9.15
CA THR A 70 5.58 -7.07 -8.36
C THR A 70 6.32 -6.88 -7.04
N PHE A 71 6.11 -5.73 -6.41
CA PHE A 71 6.77 -5.34 -5.19
C PHE A 71 5.75 -4.85 -4.17
N ALA A 72 6.03 -5.12 -2.90
CA ALA A 72 5.26 -4.64 -1.77
C ALA A 72 6.21 -4.04 -0.73
N LEU A 73 5.64 -3.32 0.23
CA LEU A 73 6.37 -2.83 1.40
C LEU A 73 5.97 -3.62 2.63
N ALA A 74 6.96 -4.09 3.37
CA ALA A 74 6.73 -4.80 4.61
C ALA A 74 7.67 -4.30 5.70
N LYS A 75 7.22 -4.42 6.95
CA LYS A 75 8.06 -4.27 8.13
C LYS A 75 8.74 -5.60 8.45
N VAL A 76 10.05 -5.65 8.23
CA VAL A 76 10.93 -6.80 8.51
C VAL A 76 11.88 -6.37 9.61
N ASP A 77 11.84 -7.04 10.76
CA ASP A 77 12.67 -6.72 11.94
C ASP A 77 12.65 -5.23 12.35
N GLY A 78 11.49 -4.60 12.21
CA GLY A 78 11.29 -3.20 12.55
C GLY A 78 11.63 -2.20 11.43
N LEU A 79 12.20 -2.66 10.32
CA LEU A 79 12.63 -1.84 9.20
C LEU A 79 11.67 -1.94 8.01
N VAL A 80 11.42 -0.81 7.35
CA VAL A 80 10.66 -0.77 6.10
C VAL A 80 11.51 -1.40 5.00
N THR A 81 10.96 -2.41 4.33
CA THR A 81 11.69 -3.23 3.36
C THR A 81 10.85 -3.39 2.11
N VAL A 82 11.48 -3.20 0.96
CA VAL A 82 10.93 -3.57 -0.35
C VAL A 82 11.01 -5.09 -0.48
N VAL A 83 9.85 -5.72 -0.60
CA VAL A 83 9.71 -7.16 -0.80
C VAL A 83 9.39 -7.42 -2.27
N GLY A 84 10.23 -8.20 -2.92
CA GLY A 84 9.97 -8.70 -4.28
C GLY A 84 9.14 -9.96 -4.26
N ILE A 85 8.13 -10.02 -5.11
CA ILE A 85 7.20 -11.15 -5.20
C ILE A 85 7.32 -11.80 -6.56
N ASN A 86 7.59 -13.10 -6.55
CA ASN A 86 7.64 -13.98 -7.70
C ASN A 86 6.35 -14.83 -7.74
N PRO A 87 5.35 -14.44 -8.54
CA PRO A 87 4.05 -15.13 -8.56
C PRO A 87 4.17 -16.56 -9.07
N ASP A 88 5.04 -16.79 -10.06
CA ASP A 88 5.22 -18.10 -10.71
C ASP A 88 5.75 -19.14 -9.72
N LYS A 89 6.75 -18.76 -8.93
CA LYS A 89 7.34 -19.61 -7.89
C LYS A 89 6.55 -19.59 -6.58
N SER A 90 5.61 -18.65 -6.42
CA SER A 90 4.87 -18.42 -5.18
C SER A 90 5.82 -18.16 -4.01
N ARG A 91 6.67 -17.15 -4.18
CA ARG A 91 7.73 -16.82 -3.24
C ARG A 91 7.88 -15.30 -3.12
N ALA A 92 8.23 -14.85 -1.93
CA ALA A 92 8.60 -13.47 -1.66
C ALA A 92 9.97 -13.40 -0.97
N GLU A 93 10.74 -12.35 -1.25
CA GLU A 93 12.03 -12.09 -0.63
C GLU A 93 12.20 -10.61 -0.28
N SER A 94 12.85 -10.31 0.83
CA SER A 94 13.33 -8.96 1.14
C SER A 94 14.40 -8.61 0.12
N LEU A 95 14.22 -7.53 -0.66
CA LEU A 95 15.18 -7.16 -1.70
C LEU A 95 16.01 -5.94 -1.30
N ALA A 96 15.39 -4.93 -0.70
CA ALA A 96 16.11 -3.75 -0.23
C ALA A 96 15.48 -3.18 1.03
N VAL A 97 16.33 -2.78 1.98
CA VAL A 97 15.90 -1.99 3.14
C VAL A 97 15.79 -0.53 2.72
N VAL A 98 14.67 0.10 3.02
CA VAL A 98 14.43 1.52 2.74
C VAL A 98 15.27 2.36 3.70
N PRO A 99 16.11 3.29 3.21
CA PRO A 99 16.95 4.12 4.07
C PRO A 99 16.11 4.95 5.06
N GLN A 100 16.24 4.64 6.36
CA GLN A 100 15.54 5.34 7.42
C GLN A 100 16.29 6.59 7.87
N GLN A 101 15.54 7.63 8.22
CA GLN A 101 16.04 8.93 8.63
C GLN A 101 15.21 9.47 9.80
N ALA A 102 15.83 10.29 10.66
CA ALA A 102 15.20 10.76 11.90
C ALA A 102 13.91 11.57 11.67
N ASP A 103 13.79 12.20 10.50
CA ASP A 103 12.63 12.98 10.10
C ASP A 103 11.66 12.25 9.18
N ASP A 104 11.76 10.92 9.05
CA ASP A 104 10.69 10.12 8.44
C ASP A 104 9.43 10.20 9.32
N ASP A 105 8.27 10.30 8.66
CA ASP A 105 6.97 10.27 9.32
C ASP A 105 6.47 8.83 9.41
N ASN A 106 6.31 8.34 10.65
CA ASN A 106 5.83 6.98 10.90
C ASN A 106 4.31 6.92 11.06
N ALA A 107 3.62 8.07 11.02
CA ALA A 107 2.15 8.12 11.05
C ALA A 107 1.53 7.87 9.67
N VAL A 108 2.30 8.03 8.60
CA VAL A 108 1.88 7.79 7.21
C VAL A 108 2.76 6.70 6.63
N SER A 109 2.16 5.68 6.05
CA SER A 109 2.90 4.59 5.40
C SER A 109 3.66 5.09 4.16
N PRO A 110 4.89 4.60 3.92
CA PRO A 110 5.54 4.71 2.62
C PRO A 110 4.71 4.04 1.53
N HIS A 111 4.76 4.57 0.31
CA HIS A 111 3.96 4.10 -0.81
C HIS A 111 4.85 3.62 -1.96
N ILE A 112 4.46 2.52 -2.61
CA ILE A 112 5.19 1.91 -3.72
C ILE A 112 4.27 1.76 -4.93
N VAL A 113 4.73 2.15 -6.11
CA VAL A 113 3.89 2.12 -7.33
C VAL A 113 4.71 1.91 -8.59
N GLN A 114 4.11 1.28 -9.60
CA GLN A 114 4.69 1.15 -10.92
C GLN A 114 4.19 2.27 -11.85
N LEU A 115 5.12 2.97 -12.50
CA LEU A 115 4.80 3.95 -13.55
C LEU A 115 4.47 3.27 -14.88
N ALA A 116 3.85 4.00 -15.81
CA ALA A 116 3.50 3.49 -17.14
C ALA A 116 4.72 3.04 -17.98
N ASP A 117 5.91 3.59 -17.71
CA ASP A 117 7.16 3.19 -18.35
C ASP A 117 7.80 1.92 -17.72
N GLY A 118 7.14 1.34 -16.72
CA GLY A 118 7.55 0.12 -16.02
C GLY A 118 8.48 0.35 -14.83
N ARG A 119 8.96 1.59 -14.60
CA ARG A 119 9.77 1.91 -13.42
C ARG A 119 8.93 1.81 -12.15
N TRP A 120 9.56 1.38 -11.06
CA TRP A 120 8.93 1.32 -9.75
C TRP A 120 9.45 2.42 -8.85
N MET A 121 8.52 3.13 -8.22
CA MET A 121 8.77 4.30 -7.40
C MET A 121 8.34 4.02 -5.97
N LEU A 122 9.17 4.43 -5.03
CA LEU A 122 8.91 4.40 -3.60
C LEU A 122 8.92 5.82 -3.06
N THR A 123 7.92 6.19 -2.28
CA THR A 123 7.89 7.45 -1.50
C THR A 123 7.92 7.17 -0.02
N VAL A 124 8.73 7.94 0.72
CA VAL A 124 8.82 7.90 2.18
C VAL A 124 8.39 9.27 2.73
N PRO A 125 7.22 9.32 3.41
CA PRO A 125 6.72 10.49 4.12
C PRO A 125 7.74 11.10 5.09
N ARG A 126 7.75 12.44 5.22
CA ARG A 126 8.58 13.16 6.20
C ARG A 126 7.79 14.06 7.14
N LYS A 127 8.28 14.13 8.38
CA LYS A 127 7.77 14.98 9.45
C LYS A 127 7.90 16.46 9.11
N GLY A 128 7.05 17.26 9.77
CA GLY A 128 7.15 18.72 9.72
C GLY A 128 6.83 19.32 8.35
N GLY A 129 6.16 18.56 7.49
CA GLY A 129 5.73 19.01 6.17
C GLY A 129 6.84 19.19 5.14
N LYS A 130 7.97 18.51 5.34
CA LYS A 130 9.06 18.48 4.37
C LYS A 130 8.68 17.66 3.14
N PRO A 131 9.37 17.86 1.99
CA PRO A 131 9.22 17.03 0.82
C PRO A 131 9.51 15.56 1.05
N ASP A 132 8.66 14.66 0.57
CA ASP A 132 8.85 13.22 0.71
C ASP A 132 10.17 12.77 0.06
N ARG A 133 10.82 11.77 0.64
CA ARG A 133 11.95 11.12 -0.04
C ARG A 133 11.41 10.20 -1.11
N ARG A 134 12.09 10.14 -2.24
CA ARG A 134 11.72 9.25 -3.33
C ARG A 134 12.89 8.38 -3.73
N TYR A 135 12.58 7.15 -4.09
CA TYR A 135 13.53 6.19 -4.59
C TYR A 135 12.98 5.50 -5.83
N GLU A 136 13.82 5.28 -6.82
CA GLU A 136 13.57 4.35 -7.90
C GLU A 136 14.11 2.97 -7.51
N ILE A 137 13.35 1.91 -7.78
CA ILE A 137 13.81 0.53 -7.56
C ILE A 137 14.68 0.13 -8.75
N ASN A 138 16.00 0.21 -8.58
CA ASN A 138 16.94 -0.20 -9.60
C ASN A 138 17.17 -1.72 -9.54
N ARG A 139 16.43 -2.41 -10.39
CA ARG A 139 16.48 -3.88 -10.50
C ARG A 139 17.77 -4.41 -11.10
N LYS A 140 18.56 -3.57 -11.78
CA LYS A 140 19.81 -3.98 -12.42
C LYS A 140 20.95 -3.96 -11.40
N ASP A 141 21.03 -2.90 -10.62
CA ASP A 141 22.09 -2.68 -9.65
C ASP A 141 21.69 -3.14 -8.23
N HIS A 142 20.45 -3.61 -8.06
CA HIS A 142 19.90 -4.15 -6.81
C HIS A 142 19.89 -3.13 -5.66
N VAL A 143 19.51 -1.88 -5.97
CA VAL A 143 19.53 -0.76 -5.03
C VAL A 143 18.27 0.10 -5.13
N LEU A 144 18.13 1.02 -4.18
CA LEU A 144 17.14 2.09 -4.18
C LEU A 144 17.86 3.40 -4.54
N ASP A 145 17.64 3.88 -5.75
CA ASP A 145 18.28 5.10 -6.26
C ASP A 145 17.49 6.32 -5.80
N GLY A 146 18.12 7.16 -4.96
CA GLY A 146 17.48 8.36 -4.42
C GLY A 146 17.21 9.40 -5.51
N LEU A 147 15.99 9.91 -5.56
CA LEU A 147 15.58 10.97 -6.47
C LEU A 147 15.40 12.29 -5.71
N THR A 148 15.86 13.38 -6.32
CA THR A 148 15.62 14.73 -5.81
C THR A 148 14.21 15.19 -6.17
N GLY A 149 13.44 15.64 -5.18
CA GLY A 149 12.04 16.00 -5.36
C GLY A 149 11.54 17.00 -4.31
N GLY A 150 10.74 17.97 -4.74
CA GLY A 150 10.54 19.22 -4.00
C GLY A 150 9.24 19.37 -3.19
N GLU A 151 8.39 18.35 -3.03
CA GLU A 151 7.09 18.55 -2.36
C GLU A 151 6.63 17.43 -1.42
N ARG A 152 5.76 17.84 -0.47
CA ARG A 152 5.29 17.12 0.72
C ARG A 152 4.21 16.07 0.41
N LEU A 153 4.15 15.00 1.21
CA LEU A 153 3.04 14.05 1.45
C LEU A 153 2.08 13.89 0.29
N ARG A 154 2.47 13.12 -0.72
CA ARG A 154 1.60 12.85 -1.85
C ARG A 154 1.57 11.36 -2.24
N LEU A 155 0.35 10.82 -2.35
CA LEU A 155 0.13 9.56 -3.04
C LEU A 155 0.51 9.76 -4.51
N ILE A 156 1.39 8.90 -5.02
CA ILE A 156 1.79 8.90 -6.43
C ILE A 156 0.80 8.05 -7.22
N LEU A 157 0.11 8.68 -8.15
CA LEU A 157 -0.86 8.06 -9.04
C LEU A 157 -0.33 8.11 -10.47
N PRO A 158 0.14 6.98 -11.03
CA PRO A 158 0.63 6.94 -12.40
C PRO A 158 -0.52 7.14 -13.38
N GLY A 159 -0.34 8.07 -14.32
CA GLY A 159 -1.05 8.09 -15.60
C GLY A 159 -0.16 7.53 -16.71
N LYS A 160 -0.67 7.62 -17.94
CA LYS A 160 0.02 7.09 -19.14
C LYS A 160 1.32 7.83 -19.47
N THR A 161 1.30 9.15 -19.39
CA THR A 161 2.44 10.03 -19.70
C THR A 161 2.78 10.97 -18.56
N LEU A 162 1.81 11.23 -17.68
CA LEU A 162 1.94 12.13 -16.54
C LEU A 162 1.74 11.36 -15.23
N VAL A 163 2.21 11.96 -14.14
CA VAL A 163 2.01 11.44 -12.79
C VAL A 163 1.22 12.45 -11.99
N ALA A 164 0.22 11.99 -11.25
CA ALA A 164 -0.44 12.82 -10.25
C ALA A 164 0.18 12.58 -8.88
N GLU A 165 0.41 13.66 -8.15
CA GLU A 165 0.81 13.64 -6.76
C GLU A 165 -0.30 14.29 -5.92
N VAL A 166 -1.08 13.45 -5.24
CA VAL A 166 -2.28 13.89 -4.51
C VAL A 166 -1.93 14.17 -3.06
N ALA A 167 -2.08 15.44 -2.64
CA ALA A 167 -1.74 15.83 -1.28
C ALA A 167 -2.76 15.31 -0.26
N GLY A 168 -2.28 14.58 0.74
CA GLY A 168 -3.01 14.28 1.97
C GLY A 168 -4.16 13.27 1.84
N LEU A 169 -3.87 12.01 2.11
CA LEU A 169 -4.83 11.11 2.75
C LEU A 169 -4.77 11.43 4.26
N SER A 170 -5.76 12.20 4.75
CA SER A 170 -5.99 12.75 6.11
C SER A 170 -4.77 12.92 7.05
N ASP A 171 -4.31 14.17 7.30
CA ASP A 171 -4.49 14.81 8.63
C ASP A 171 -4.47 16.35 8.64
N ALA A 172 -4.58 17.03 7.50
CA ALA A 172 -4.51 18.50 7.48
C ALA A 172 -5.90 19.16 7.59
N LYS A 173 -6.22 19.71 8.77
CA LYS A 173 -7.28 20.73 8.90
C LYS A 173 -6.86 21.96 8.08
N SER A 174 -7.67 22.34 7.09
CA SER A 174 -7.50 23.59 6.34
C SER A 174 -7.99 24.79 7.16
N ALA A 175 -7.26 25.91 7.08
CA ALA A 175 -7.53 27.17 7.76
C ALA A 175 -8.55 28.09 7.04
N SER A 176 -9.09 27.70 5.88
CA SER A 176 -9.86 28.60 4.99
C SER A 176 -11.38 28.36 4.92
N GLY A 177 -11.95 27.53 5.78
CA GLY A 177 -13.42 27.40 5.93
C GLY A 177 -14.17 26.65 4.82
N SER A 178 -13.55 26.35 3.67
CA SER A 178 -14.02 25.29 2.74
C SER A 178 -12.84 24.40 2.36
N ALA A 179 -13.03 23.07 2.43
CA ALA A 179 -11.96 22.13 2.15
C ALA A 179 -11.74 22.00 0.64
N GLU A 180 -10.51 22.19 0.19
CA GLU A 180 -10.06 21.98 -1.18
C GLU A 180 -8.73 21.23 -1.13
N SER A 181 -8.59 20.22 -1.97
CA SER A 181 -7.37 19.43 -2.12
C SER A 181 -6.61 19.85 -3.37
N SER A 182 -5.30 19.67 -3.34
CA SER A 182 -4.41 19.95 -4.46
C SER A 182 -3.85 18.66 -5.03
N VAL A 183 -3.94 18.51 -6.35
CA VAL A 183 -3.24 17.47 -7.09
C VAL A 183 -2.20 18.12 -7.97
N LEU A 184 -0.94 17.74 -7.79
CA LEU A 184 0.11 18.18 -8.71
C LEU A 184 0.28 17.19 -9.83
N VAL A 185 0.30 17.71 -11.04
CA VAL A 185 0.61 16.93 -12.23
C VAL A 185 2.09 17.12 -12.52
N ARG A 186 2.79 16.00 -12.62
CA ARG A 186 4.23 15.91 -12.80
C ARG A 186 4.56 15.24 -14.13
N ASN A 187 5.65 15.70 -14.74
CA ASN A 187 6.33 14.97 -15.78
C ASN A 187 7.29 13.94 -15.16
N PRO A 188 7.11 12.63 -15.39
CA PRO A 188 7.91 11.59 -14.73
C PRO A 188 9.38 11.52 -15.20
N ALA A 189 9.75 12.19 -16.30
CA ALA A 189 11.14 12.18 -16.80
C ALA A 189 12.06 13.09 -15.97
N GLY A 190 11.56 14.26 -15.55
CA GLY A 190 12.32 15.26 -14.78
C GLY A 190 11.69 15.63 -13.43
N TRP A 191 10.53 15.05 -13.13
CA TRP A 191 9.70 15.35 -11.96
C TRP A 191 9.28 16.83 -11.81
N THR A 192 9.22 17.55 -12.94
CA THR A 192 8.78 18.94 -12.99
C THR A 192 7.26 19.04 -12.83
N THR A 193 6.79 20.07 -12.12
CA THR A 193 5.35 20.38 -12.06
C THR A 193 4.91 20.93 -13.41
N GLU A 194 3.96 20.24 -14.05
CA GLU A 194 3.31 20.71 -15.27
C GLU A 194 2.12 21.62 -14.92
N ARG A 195 1.37 21.27 -13.86
CA ARG A 195 0.22 22.05 -13.37
C ARG A 195 -0.23 21.60 -11.99
N GLU A 196 -1.09 22.40 -11.38
CA GLU A 196 -1.83 22.08 -10.17
C GLU A 196 -3.33 22.04 -10.47
N LEU A 197 -4.00 20.98 -10.02
CA LEU A 197 -5.45 20.82 -10.11
C LEU A 197 -6.07 21.06 -8.73
N LYS A 198 -7.12 21.86 -8.70
CA LYS A 198 -7.90 22.17 -7.50
C LYS A 198 -9.13 21.28 -7.43
N VAL A 199 -9.17 20.43 -6.40
CA VAL A 199 -10.22 19.42 -6.23
C VAL A 199 -11.10 19.82 -5.06
N PRO A 200 -12.42 19.99 -5.26
CA PRO A 200 -13.32 20.30 -4.17
C PRO A 200 -13.35 19.21 -3.10
N GLY A 201 -13.28 19.60 -1.82
CA GLY A 201 -13.29 18.70 -0.68
C GLY A 201 -11.91 18.14 -0.31
N THR A 202 -11.87 17.40 0.79
CA THR A 202 -10.70 16.60 1.20
C THR A 202 -10.75 15.27 0.46
N ILE A 203 -9.68 14.94 -0.28
CA ILE A 203 -9.55 13.64 -0.95
C ILE A 203 -9.30 12.56 0.11
N GLY A 204 -10.17 11.55 0.14
CA GLY A 204 -10.06 10.39 1.02
C GLY A 204 -9.86 9.07 0.26
N LEU A 205 -10.11 9.06 -1.05
CA LEU A 205 -9.86 7.92 -1.94
C LEU A 205 -9.23 8.43 -3.22
N ALA A 206 -8.27 7.71 -3.77
CA ALA A 206 -7.72 8.03 -5.07
C ALA A 206 -7.22 6.77 -5.77
N ALA A 207 -7.39 6.73 -7.08
CA ALA A 207 -6.97 5.61 -7.91
C ALA A 207 -6.57 6.08 -9.30
N SER A 208 -5.70 5.33 -9.95
CA SER A 208 -5.29 5.56 -11.33
C SER A 208 -5.03 4.26 -12.06
N ASP A 209 -4.88 4.37 -13.38
CA ASP A 209 -4.46 3.29 -14.26
C ASP A 209 -3.46 3.88 -15.27
N PRO A 210 -2.24 3.30 -15.40
CA PRO A 210 -1.24 3.77 -16.36
C PRO A 210 -1.68 3.66 -17.84
N ALA A 211 -2.83 3.08 -18.15
CA ALA A 211 -3.41 3.10 -19.48
C ALA A 211 -3.93 4.50 -19.91
N SER A 212 -4.17 5.42 -18.97
CA SER A 212 -4.74 6.75 -19.27
C SER A 212 -4.12 7.88 -18.44
N ASP A 213 -4.09 9.11 -18.97
CA ASP A 213 -3.73 10.32 -18.20
C ASP A 213 -4.93 10.85 -17.43
N THR A 214 -5.57 9.98 -16.67
CA THR A 214 -6.77 10.28 -15.91
C THR A 214 -6.72 9.55 -14.57
N ILE A 215 -7.10 10.25 -13.52
CA ILE A 215 -7.20 9.70 -12.17
C ILE A 215 -8.62 9.87 -11.64
N CYS A 216 -9.01 8.99 -10.73
CA CYS A 216 -10.28 9.02 -10.05
C CYS A 216 -10.05 9.42 -8.60
N LEU A 217 -10.86 10.35 -8.11
CA LEU A 217 -10.71 10.95 -6.78
C LEU A 217 -12.05 10.89 -6.05
N GLY A 218 -12.03 10.41 -4.82
CA GLY A 218 -13.16 10.43 -3.89
C GLY A 218 -12.95 11.42 -2.76
N SER A 219 -13.94 12.26 -2.50
CA SER A 219 -13.96 13.24 -1.41
C SER A 219 -15.15 13.03 -0.49
N GLY A 220 -14.93 13.22 0.81
CA GLY A 220 -15.90 12.82 1.84
C GLY A 220 -15.74 11.35 2.25
N SER A 221 -16.76 10.79 2.90
CA SER A 221 -16.70 9.42 3.39
C SER A 221 -18.06 8.74 3.34
N GLY A 222 -18.02 7.40 3.25
CA GLY A 222 -19.18 6.54 3.25
C GLY A 222 -20.22 6.91 2.19
N SER A 223 -21.49 6.94 2.58
CA SER A 223 -22.61 7.35 1.70
C SER A 223 -22.58 8.80 1.21
N GLY A 224 -21.75 9.66 1.82
CA GLY A 224 -21.53 11.05 1.41
C GLY A 224 -20.38 11.24 0.42
N THR A 225 -19.73 10.15 0.00
CA THR A 225 -18.55 10.21 -0.88
C THR A 225 -18.93 10.74 -2.26
N LYS A 226 -18.25 11.81 -2.69
CA LYS A 226 -18.35 12.39 -4.04
C LYS A 226 -17.18 11.92 -4.88
N ILE A 227 -17.45 11.47 -6.09
CA ILE A 227 -16.42 10.96 -7.00
C ILE A 227 -16.22 11.97 -8.12
N SER A 228 -14.96 12.18 -8.48
CA SER A 228 -14.55 13.01 -9.60
C SER A 228 -13.46 12.32 -10.39
N VAL A 229 -13.40 12.65 -11.68
CA VAL A 229 -12.40 12.19 -12.63
C VAL A 229 -11.62 13.41 -13.07
N ALA A 230 -10.30 13.38 -12.87
CA ALA A 230 -9.39 14.44 -13.22
C ALA A 230 -8.50 14.00 -14.39
N ASN A 231 -8.57 14.74 -15.50
CA ASN A 231 -7.68 14.55 -16.65
C ASN A 231 -6.38 15.32 -16.39
N LEU A 232 -5.25 14.62 -16.42
CA LEU A 232 -3.94 15.18 -16.09
C LEU A 232 -3.40 16.07 -17.21
N THR A 233 -3.78 15.81 -18.46
CA THR A 233 -3.30 16.53 -19.65
C THR A 233 -3.91 17.92 -19.76
N ASP A 234 -5.24 18.03 -19.68
CA ASP A 234 -5.95 19.31 -19.84
C ASP A 234 -6.32 19.96 -18.50
N GLY A 235 -6.28 19.20 -17.40
CA GLY A 235 -6.63 19.66 -16.06
C GLY A 235 -8.12 19.70 -15.76
N LYS A 236 -8.97 19.16 -16.65
CA LYS A 236 -10.41 19.12 -16.48
C LYS A 236 -10.80 18.13 -15.39
N ILE A 237 -11.65 18.59 -14.46
CA ILE A 237 -12.25 17.76 -13.41
C ILE A 237 -13.74 17.61 -13.71
N THR A 238 -14.23 16.38 -13.67
CA THR A 238 -15.64 16.04 -13.92
C THR A 238 -16.20 15.21 -12.78
N SER A 239 -17.35 15.61 -12.23
CA SER A 239 -18.03 14.86 -11.18
C SER A 239 -18.74 13.62 -11.74
N VAL A 240 -18.71 12.53 -10.99
CA VAL A 240 -19.37 11.27 -11.33
C VAL A 240 -20.43 10.95 -10.27
N ALA A 241 -21.63 10.64 -10.75
CA ALA A 241 -22.76 10.34 -9.89
C ALA A 241 -22.64 8.95 -9.26
N VAL A 242 -22.49 8.91 -7.94
CA VAL A 242 -22.57 7.68 -7.13
C VAL A 242 -24.05 7.34 -6.87
N PRO A 243 -24.46 6.06 -6.88
CA PRO A 243 -25.81 5.67 -6.46
C PRO A 243 -26.10 6.11 -5.02
N SER A 244 -27.29 6.66 -4.79
CA SER A 244 -27.74 7.04 -3.45
C SER A 244 -27.82 5.83 -2.52
N GLY A 245 -27.31 5.97 -1.29
CA GLY A 245 -27.36 4.91 -0.28
C GLY A 245 -26.28 3.83 -0.41
N LEU A 246 -25.31 4.00 -1.32
CA LEU A 246 -24.10 3.19 -1.37
C LEU A 246 -23.05 3.75 -0.42
N ASP A 247 -22.65 2.98 0.58
CA ASP A 247 -21.59 3.31 1.50
C ASP A 247 -20.24 2.98 0.87
N VAL A 248 -19.59 3.98 0.25
CA VAL A 248 -18.38 3.77 -0.56
C VAL A 248 -17.19 3.45 0.34
N THR A 249 -16.54 2.32 0.05
CA THR A 249 -15.34 1.84 0.76
C THR A 249 -14.13 1.66 -0.16
N GLY A 250 -14.33 1.64 -1.48
CA GLY A 250 -13.24 1.45 -2.45
C GLY A 250 -13.46 2.20 -3.75
N LEU A 251 -12.35 2.50 -4.43
CA LEU A 251 -12.31 3.18 -5.71
C LEU A 251 -11.17 2.61 -6.56
N VAL A 252 -11.47 2.24 -7.81
CA VAL A 252 -10.45 1.95 -8.84
C VAL A 252 -10.77 2.73 -10.11
N CYS A 253 -9.77 2.93 -10.97
CA CYS A 253 -9.88 3.84 -12.12
C CYS A 253 -9.42 3.21 -13.46
N PRO A 254 -9.92 2.03 -13.85
CA PRO A 254 -9.50 1.36 -15.08
C PRO A 254 -9.70 2.29 -16.29
N SER A 255 -8.62 2.53 -17.04
CA SER A 255 -8.62 3.40 -18.22
C SER A 255 -9.31 4.77 -17.99
N GLY A 256 -9.19 5.33 -16.78
CA GLY A 256 -9.76 6.64 -16.43
C GLY A 256 -11.26 6.63 -16.14
N ARG A 257 -11.88 5.46 -16.02
CA ARG A 257 -13.30 5.31 -15.68
C ARG A 257 -13.44 4.82 -14.24
N PRO A 258 -14.13 5.57 -13.35
CA PRO A 258 -14.24 5.17 -11.95
C PRO A 258 -15.13 3.94 -11.81
N VAL A 259 -14.64 2.98 -11.03
CA VAL A 259 -15.42 1.89 -10.46
C VAL A 259 -15.44 2.11 -8.94
N VAL A 260 -16.62 2.42 -8.42
CA VAL A 260 -16.84 2.65 -6.98
C VAL A 260 -17.35 1.37 -6.36
N VAL A 261 -16.81 0.99 -5.21
CA VAL A 261 -17.23 -0.19 -4.47
C VAL A 261 -17.74 0.23 -3.11
N GLY A 262 -18.82 -0.40 -2.67
CA GLY A 262 -19.37 -0.14 -1.36
C GLY A 262 -20.41 -1.16 -0.97
N SER A 263 -20.98 -0.98 0.21
CA SER A 263 -22.10 -1.77 0.69
C SER A 263 -23.39 -0.96 0.65
N PRO A 264 -24.55 -1.59 0.41
CA PRO A 264 -25.82 -0.88 0.50
C PRO A 264 -26.08 -0.51 1.96
N ALA A 265 -26.65 0.66 2.21
CA ALA A 265 -26.97 1.12 3.57
C ALA A 265 -27.88 0.17 4.36
N SER A 266 -28.69 -0.65 3.67
CA SER A 266 -29.56 -1.68 4.25
C SER A 266 -28.97 -3.11 4.17
N GLY A 267 -27.69 -3.23 3.81
CA GLY A 267 -27.00 -4.51 3.65
C GLY A 267 -26.99 -5.32 4.94
N LYS A 268 -27.06 -6.64 4.80
CA LYS A 268 -27.05 -7.56 5.94
C LYS A 268 -25.73 -8.30 5.97
N SER A 269 -25.17 -8.48 7.15
CA SER A 269 -24.11 -9.48 7.34
C SER A 269 -24.70 -10.87 7.11
N GLY A 270 -24.11 -11.64 6.20
CA GLY A 270 -24.56 -12.98 5.83
C GLY A 270 -23.39 -13.91 5.56
N SER A 271 -23.68 -15.18 5.26
CA SER A 271 -22.64 -16.14 4.83
C SER A 271 -22.34 -16.04 3.34
N ASP A 272 -23.28 -15.49 2.57
CA ASP A 272 -23.25 -15.51 1.10
C ASP A 272 -23.04 -14.10 0.56
N VAL A 273 -21.86 -13.89 -0.05
CA VAL A 273 -21.53 -12.63 -0.71
C VAL A 273 -22.22 -12.53 -2.05
N LYS A 274 -23.02 -11.47 -2.19
CA LYS A 274 -23.61 -11.05 -3.46
C LYS A 274 -22.94 -9.77 -3.94
N VAL A 275 -22.40 -9.81 -5.15
CA VAL A 275 -21.85 -8.64 -5.85
C VAL A 275 -22.82 -8.22 -6.94
N THR A 276 -23.23 -6.96 -6.94
CA THR A 276 -24.12 -6.39 -7.95
C THR A 276 -23.45 -5.19 -8.60
N LEU A 277 -23.36 -5.19 -9.92
CA LEU A 277 -22.77 -4.12 -10.71
C LEU A 277 -23.85 -3.27 -11.38
N THR A 278 -23.72 -1.95 -11.28
CA THR A 278 -24.56 -0.98 -11.99
C THR A 278 -23.67 -0.08 -12.84
N ARG A 279 -23.81 -0.18 -14.16
CA ARG A 279 -23.06 0.66 -15.11
C ARG A 279 -23.82 1.94 -15.43
N ARG A 280 -23.10 3.06 -15.49
CA ARG A 280 -23.58 4.35 -16.00
C ARG A 280 -22.57 4.86 -17.03
N ALA A 281 -22.97 5.87 -17.81
CA ALA A 281 -22.10 6.43 -18.85
C ALA A 281 -20.76 6.98 -18.29
N ALA A 282 -20.80 7.58 -17.10
CA ALA A 282 -19.67 8.24 -16.46
C ALA A 282 -18.88 7.34 -15.48
N GLY A 283 -19.32 6.10 -15.22
CA GLY A 283 -18.67 5.22 -14.25
C GLY A 283 -19.49 4.00 -13.88
N THR A 284 -18.91 3.14 -13.06
CA THR A 284 -19.52 1.88 -12.60
C THR A 284 -19.61 1.88 -11.09
N ALA A 285 -20.71 1.37 -10.55
CA ALA A 285 -20.87 1.14 -9.12
C ALA A 285 -21.03 -0.35 -8.83
N VAL A 286 -20.33 -0.84 -7.82
CA VAL A 286 -20.37 -2.23 -7.37
C VAL A 286 -20.84 -2.24 -5.92
N SER A 287 -21.93 -2.95 -5.68
CA SER A 287 -22.52 -3.15 -4.37
C SER A 287 -22.19 -4.55 -3.87
N VAL A 288 -21.66 -4.64 -2.65
CA VAL A 288 -21.31 -5.87 -1.97
C VAL A 288 -22.23 -6.04 -0.77
N ASP A 289 -23.05 -7.09 -0.80
CA ASP A 289 -23.98 -7.47 0.27
C ASP A 289 -23.57 -8.86 0.82
N GLY A 290 -23.88 -9.12 2.09
CA GLY A 290 -23.48 -10.37 2.76
C GLY A 290 -22.02 -10.43 3.21
N GLY A 291 -21.21 -9.40 2.98
CA GLY A 291 -19.81 -9.32 3.40
C GLY A 291 -19.24 -7.91 3.30
N ARG A 292 -18.05 -7.69 3.86
CA ARG A 292 -17.33 -6.41 3.77
C ARG A 292 -16.38 -6.44 2.58
N ALA A 293 -16.47 -5.45 1.68
CA ALA A 293 -15.49 -5.30 0.62
C ALA A 293 -14.16 -4.81 1.21
N ASP A 294 -13.14 -5.69 1.20
CA ASP A 294 -11.81 -5.39 1.75
C ASP A 294 -10.89 -4.82 0.65
N ALA A 295 -10.97 -5.36 -0.58
CA ALA A 295 -10.19 -4.85 -1.71
C ALA A 295 -10.94 -5.02 -3.04
N VAL A 296 -10.57 -4.20 -4.02
CA VAL A 296 -11.10 -4.26 -5.38
C VAL A 296 -9.99 -4.02 -6.38
N ALA A 297 -10.05 -4.74 -7.50
CA ALA A 297 -9.30 -4.44 -8.70
C ALA A 297 -10.22 -4.47 -9.91
N ALA A 298 -9.89 -3.72 -10.95
CA ALA A 298 -10.68 -3.71 -12.18
C ALA A 298 -9.79 -3.58 -13.42
N THR A 299 -10.28 -4.15 -14.51
CA THR A 299 -9.82 -3.93 -15.87
C THR A 299 -10.98 -3.37 -16.68
N ASP A 300 -10.78 -3.10 -17.97
CA ASP A 300 -11.89 -2.72 -18.87
C ASP A 300 -12.92 -3.84 -19.07
N SER A 301 -12.54 -5.11 -18.83
CA SER A 301 -13.39 -6.28 -19.05
C SER A 301 -14.02 -6.86 -17.79
N SER A 302 -13.37 -6.75 -16.63
CA SER A 302 -13.86 -7.36 -15.39
C SER A 302 -13.53 -6.54 -14.15
N VAL A 303 -14.34 -6.72 -13.10
CA VAL A 303 -14.11 -6.20 -11.76
C VAL A 303 -13.99 -7.39 -10.80
N VAL A 304 -12.93 -7.41 -10.01
CA VAL A 304 -12.70 -8.42 -8.97
C VAL A 304 -12.80 -7.78 -7.60
N VAL A 305 -13.63 -8.35 -6.74
CA VAL A 305 -13.82 -7.88 -5.36
C VAL A 305 -13.39 -8.98 -4.40
N ALA A 306 -12.56 -8.62 -3.43
CA ALA A 306 -12.30 -9.42 -2.23
C ALA A 306 -13.28 -9.01 -1.13
N ALA A 307 -14.20 -9.90 -0.78
CA ALA A 307 -15.17 -9.69 0.26
C ALA A 307 -14.92 -10.61 1.45
N ALA A 308 -14.76 -10.03 2.64
CA ALA A 308 -14.62 -10.77 3.88
C ALA A 308 -15.97 -11.36 4.34
N THR A 309 -15.97 -12.64 4.69
CA THR A 309 -17.13 -13.41 5.17
C THR A 309 -16.71 -14.24 6.38
N GLY A 310 -16.98 -13.77 7.60
CA GLY A 310 -16.45 -14.43 8.80
C GLY A 310 -14.92 -14.46 8.82
N SER A 311 -14.33 -15.66 8.86
CA SER A 311 -12.87 -15.89 8.82
C SER A 311 -12.30 -16.11 7.42
N ASP A 312 -13.12 -16.00 6.39
CA ASP A 312 -12.73 -16.27 5.01
C ASP A 312 -12.81 -15.01 4.15
N THR A 313 -12.16 -15.07 3.00
CA THR A 313 -12.34 -14.10 1.92
C THR A 313 -12.92 -14.80 0.71
N VAL A 314 -13.92 -14.19 0.09
CA VAL A 314 -14.48 -14.60 -1.20
C VAL A 314 -14.05 -13.59 -2.26
N LEU A 315 -13.36 -14.07 -3.28
CA LEU A 315 -13.11 -13.32 -4.50
C LEU A 315 -14.27 -13.55 -5.45
N VAL A 316 -14.86 -12.48 -5.96
CA VAL A 316 -15.90 -12.52 -6.99
C VAL A 316 -15.45 -11.69 -8.17
N GLU A 317 -15.36 -12.30 -9.34
CA GLU A 317 -15.14 -11.63 -10.61
C GLU A 317 -16.46 -11.44 -11.34
N VAL A 318 -16.74 -10.21 -11.72
CA VAL A 318 -17.91 -9.86 -12.53
C VAL A 318 -17.46 -9.23 -13.83
N ASP A 319 -18.18 -9.54 -14.90
CA ASP A 319 -18.03 -8.88 -16.20
C ASP A 319 -18.38 -7.40 -16.07
N ALA A 320 -17.46 -6.52 -16.45
CA ALA A 320 -17.61 -5.07 -16.25
C ALA A 320 -18.73 -4.46 -17.13
N THR A 321 -19.20 -5.19 -18.15
CA THR A 321 -20.22 -4.72 -19.08
C THR A 321 -21.62 -5.18 -18.70
N THR A 322 -21.77 -6.45 -18.37
CA THR A 322 -23.04 -7.11 -18.11
C THR A 322 -23.36 -7.23 -16.62
N GLY A 323 -22.34 -7.10 -15.75
CA GLY A 323 -22.46 -7.35 -14.31
C GLY A 323 -22.66 -8.82 -13.95
N LYS A 324 -22.57 -9.73 -14.92
CA LYS A 324 -22.69 -11.16 -14.68
C LYS A 324 -21.45 -11.67 -13.95
N GLU A 325 -21.65 -12.48 -12.92
CA GLU A 325 -20.56 -13.21 -12.27
C GLU A 325 -19.89 -14.15 -13.29
N LEU A 326 -18.59 -13.99 -13.44
CA LEU A 326 -17.74 -14.83 -14.29
C LEU A 326 -17.17 -15.97 -13.48
N HIS A 327 -16.55 -15.62 -12.35
CA HIS A 327 -15.80 -16.55 -11.52
C HIS A 327 -15.92 -16.20 -10.03
N ARG A 328 -15.74 -17.23 -9.19
CA ARG A 328 -15.75 -17.10 -7.74
C ARG A 328 -14.77 -18.07 -7.12
N ALA A 329 -13.99 -17.58 -6.16
CA ALA A 329 -13.10 -18.41 -5.36
C ALA A 329 -13.20 -18.04 -3.89
N ARG A 330 -13.12 -19.04 -3.01
CA ARG A 330 -13.08 -18.83 -1.55
C ARG A 330 -11.69 -19.18 -1.03
N VAL A 331 -11.07 -18.24 -0.33
CA VAL A 331 -9.82 -18.45 0.39
C VAL A 331 -10.12 -18.60 1.87
N LYS A 332 -9.92 -19.80 2.40
CA LYS A 332 -10.21 -20.13 3.80
C LYS A 332 -9.18 -19.50 4.74
N GLY A 333 -9.65 -19.01 5.88
CA GLY A 333 -8.77 -18.46 6.93
C GLY A 333 -7.93 -17.29 6.43
N LEU A 334 -8.50 -16.44 5.57
CA LEU A 334 -7.90 -15.21 5.08
C LEU A 334 -8.86 -14.07 5.39
N THR A 335 -8.40 -13.07 6.13
CA THR A 335 -9.18 -11.89 6.53
C THR A 335 -8.32 -10.64 6.45
N GLY A 336 -8.95 -9.48 6.25
CA GLY A 336 -8.21 -8.21 6.21
C GLY A 336 -7.32 -8.15 4.97
N VAL A 337 -7.93 -8.42 3.81
CA VAL A 337 -7.21 -8.25 2.54
C VAL A 337 -6.87 -6.78 2.38
N ALA A 338 -5.60 -6.49 2.16
CA ALA A 338 -5.11 -5.14 1.97
C ALA A 338 -5.16 -4.73 0.49
N ASP A 339 -4.84 -5.65 -0.43
CA ASP A 339 -4.77 -5.34 -1.85
C ASP A 339 -4.97 -6.58 -2.77
N LEU A 340 -5.27 -6.31 -4.04
CA LEU A 340 -5.41 -7.26 -5.14
C LEU A 340 -4.56 -6.84 -6.34
N THR A 341 -3.64 -7.70 -6.78
CA THR A 341 -2.87 -7.49 -8.01
C THR A 341 -3.10 -8.62 -9.00
N HIS A 342 -3.47 -8.30 -10.24
CA HIS A 342 -3.54 -9.28 -11.31
C HIS A 342 -2.14 -9.57 -11.88
N THR A 343 -1.82 -10.84 -12.10
CA THR A 343 -0.58 -11.28 -12.74
C THR A 343 -0.87 -12.39 -13.76
N SER A 344 0.09 -12.71 -14.63
CA SER A 344 -0.03 -13.85 -15.56
C SER A 344 -0.22 -15.20 -14.85
N ALA A 345 0.19 -15.32 -13.58
CA ALA A 345 0.04 -16.53 -12.78
C ALA A 345 -1.29 -16.58 -11.99
N GLY A 346 -2.15 -15.56 -12.13
CA GLY A 346 -3.40 -15.38 -11.40
C GLY A 346 -3.41 -14.13 -10.52
N TRP A 347 -4.42 -14.06 -9.65
CA TRP A 347 -4.63 -12.95 -8.73
C TRP A 347 -3.79 -13.13 -7.47
N LEU A 348 -3.05 -12.11 -7.09
CA LEU A 348 -2.37 -12.04 -5.79
C LEU A 348 -3.27 -11.31 -4.81
N VAL A 349 -3.55 -11.97 -3.69
CA VAL A 349 -4.33 -11.43 -2.57
C VAL A 349 -3.38 -11.21 -1.41
N TYR A 350 -3.21 -9.95 -1.01
CA TYR A 350 -2.29 -9.54 0.03
C TYR A 350 -3.03 -9.42 1.36
N ALA A 351 -2.51 -10.06 2.40
CA ALA A 351 -3.06 -9.92 3.75
C ALA A 351 -1.96 -10.14 4.79
N ASP A 352 -1.79 -9.16 5.69
CA ASP A 352 -0.84 -9.17 6.81
C ASP A 352 0.56 -9.69 6.41
N ARG A 353 0.90 -10.94 6.74
CA ARG A 353 2.21 -11.54 6.48
C ARG A 353 2.22 -12.51 5.31
N THR A 354 1.19 -12.51 4.46
CA THR A 354 1.01 -13.54 3.44
C THR A 354 0.54 -12.96 2.12
N VAL A 355 0.87 -13.68 1.04
CA VAL A 355 0.26 -13.51 -0.26
C VAL A 355 -0.38 -14.83 -0.66
N THR A 356 -1.63 -14.78 -1.10
CA THR A 356 -2.30 -15.94 -1.67
C THR A 356 -2.49 -15.71 -3.17
N ARG A 357 -1.85 -16.56 -3.99
CA ARG A 357 -2.11 -16.62 -5.43
C ARG A 357 -3.39 -17.41 -5.66
N VAL A 358 -4.35 -16.85 -6.40
CA VAL A 358 -5.64 -17.45 -6.70
C VAL A 358 -5.88 -17.45 -8.20
N ASP A 359 -6.19 -18.63 -8.74
CA ASP A 359 -6.78 -18.79 -10.06
C ASP A 359 -8.31 -18.79 -9.89
N LEU A 360 -8.97 -17.74 -10.36
CA LEU A 360 -10.43 -17.60 -10.21
C LEU A 360 -11.21 -18.59 -11.06
N ALA A 361 -10.69 -18.98 -12.22
CA ALA A 361 -11.37 -19.90 -13.13
C ALA A 361 -11.41 -21.33 -12.55
N THR A 362 -10.34 -21.75 -11.88
CA THR A 362 -10.27 -23.09 -11.27
C THR A 362 -10.55 -23.10 -9.76
N GLY A 363 -10.58 -21.93 -9.12
CA GLY A 363 -10.70 -21.79 -7.67
C GLY A 363 -9.46 -22.25 -6.88
N LYS A 364 -8.39 -22.68 -7.57
CA LYS A 364 -7.16 -23.13 -6.93
C LYS A 364 -6.43 -21.95 -6.31
N SER A 365 -5.90 -22.15 -5.12
CA SER A 365 -5.08 -21.15 -4.44
C SER A 365 -3.81 -21.73 -3.86
N LYS A 366 -2.78 -20.88 -3.76
CA LYS A 366 -1.50 -21.21 -3.12
C LYS A 366 -1.04 -20.02 -2.29
N ARG A 367 -0.96 -20.22 -0.98
CA ARG A 367 -0.45 -19.23 -0.03
C ARG A 367 1.06 -19.37 0.13
N PHE A 368 1.74 -18.24 0.31
CA PHE A 368 3.14 -18.17 0.69
C PHE A 368 3.38 -16.95 1.57
N ASP A 369 4.41 -17.03 2.40
CA ASP A 369 4.70 -16.02 3.41
C ASP A 369 5.49 -14.85 2.83
N LEU A 370 5.22 -13.66 3.36
CA LEU A 370 6.06 -12.48 3.24
C LEU A 370 7.14 -12.52 4.33
N PRO A 371 8.35 -11.97 4.08
CA PRO A 371 9.39 -11.86 5.10
C PRO A 371 8.99 -11.03 6.33
N GLY A 372 7.96 -10.19 6.20
CA GLY A 372 7.49 -9.27 7.24
C GLY A 372 5.99 -9.02 7.17
N THR A 373 5.52 -8.10 8.02
CA THR A 373 4.13 -7.63 8.01
C THR A 373 3.96 -6.54 6.97
N LEU A 374 3.01 -6.70 6.06
CA LEU A 374 2.68 -5.72 5.03
C LEU A 374 2.39 -4.34 5.67
N LEU A 375 2.84 -3.29 5.01
CA LEU A 375 2.43 -1.93 5.36
C LEU A 375 1.13 -1.60 4.63
N ASP A 376 0.24 -0.87 5.30
CA ASP A 376 -0.96 -0.33 4.66
C ASP A 376 -0.54 0.53 3.47
N SER A 377 -0.97 0.14 2.27
CA SER A 377 -0.63 0.76 0.98
C SER A 377 -1.54 1.93 0.63
#